data_AF-A0A3M2CKL8-F1
#
_entry.id   AF-A0A3M2CKL8-F1
#
_cell.length_a   1.000
_cell.length_b   1.000
_cell.length_c   1.000
_cell.angle_alpha   90.00
_cell.angle_beta   90.00
_cell.angle_gamma   90.00
#
_symmetry.space_group_name_H-M   'P 1'
#
loop_
_entity.id
_entity.type
_entity.pdbx_description
1 polymer ?
#
loop_
_entity_poly.entity_id
_entity_poly.type
_entity_poly.pdbx_seq_one_letter_code
_entity_poly.pdbx_strand_id
1 'polypeptide(L)'
;MAVTGAGPTGAARRRRFAAISAGIVLAATAAAVIAQAAAQRASRRIDLTATREHTLAPRTGAILDRLDRDVEIVVVADPARLPRDLWRRTRDTLDALDRGSDRLRVTRINPVTDAGRAEFRSLRERVRAMYDADTARRADTLERAARTARALPGRFAALSDALLATKGLADDHAEALDRAAAVARLAGRAVEPTIEPAERAARAEPPDP
;
A
#
# COMPACT_ATOMS: atom_id res chain seq x y z
N MET A 1 -21.44 76.69 -46.04
CA MET A 1 -20.61 75.92 -45.11
C MET A 1 -21.02 74.45 -45.19
N ALA A 2 -20.26 73.62 -45.91
CA ALA A 2 -20.54 72.19 -46.02
C ALA A 2 -19.69 71.44 -45.01
N VAL A 3 -20.33 70.84 -44.00
CA VAL A 3 -19.70 69.91 -43.06
C VAL A 3 -19.74 68.52 -43.68
N THR A 4 -18.62 68.06 -44.22
CA THR A 4 -18.44 66.69 -44.68
C THR A 4 -17.97 65.81 -43.52
N GLY A 5 -18.93 65.15 -42.86
CA GLY A 5 -18.64 64.09 -41.91
C GLY A 5 -18.10 62.86 -42.63
N ALA A 6 -16.82 62.55 -42.44
CA ALA A 6 -16.20 61.32 -42.92
C ALA A 6 -16.83 60.11 -42.20
N GLY A 7 -17.76 59.44 -42.88
CA GLY A 7 -18.36 58.19 -42.40
C GLY A 7 -17.30 57.08 -42.28
N PRO A 8 -17.40 56.18 -41.30
CA PRO A 8 -16.39 55.17 -41.03
C PRO A 8 -16.18 54.26 -42.25
N THR A 9 -14.93 54.11 -42.67
CA THR A 9 -14.52 53.32 -43.84
C THR A 9 -14.93 51.85 -43.68
N GLY A 10 -15.37 51.21 -44.77
CA GLY A 10 -15.89 49.83 -44.76
C GLY A 10 -14.93 48.78 -44.16
N ALA A 11 -13.62 49.08 -44.13
CA ALA A 11 -12.60 48.25 -43.48
C ALA A 11 -12.73 48.24 -41.94
N ALA A 12 -13.08 49.36 -41.31
CA ALA A 12 -13.27 49.44 -39.86
C ALA A 12 -14.47 48.61 -39.40
N ARG A 13 -15.54 48.60 -40.20
CA ARG A 13 -16.75 47.82 -39.92
C ARG A 13 -16.49 46.31 -40.04
N ARG A 14 -15.69 45.88 -41.02
CA ARG A 14 -15.28 44.47 -41.19
C ARG A 14 -14.36 43.98 -40.07
N ARG A 15 -13.38 44.80 -39.65
CA ARG A 15 -12.50 44.46 -38.51
C ARG A 15 -13.29 44.32 -37.21
N ARG A 16 -14.27 45.20 -36.98
CA ARG A 16 -15.16 45.10 -35.82
C ARG A 16 -16.00 43.83 -35.84
N PHE A 17 -16.56 43.48 -37.00
CA PHE A 17 -17.29 42.21 -37.15
C PHE A 17 -16.40 40.99 -36.92
N ALA A 18 -15.19 40.97 -37.49
CA ALA A 18 -14.24 39.87 -37.30
C ALA A 18 -13.84 39.71 -35.82
N ALA A 19 -13.58 40.82 -35.11
CA ALA A 19 -13.25 40.79 -33.69
C ALA A 19 -14.41 40.27 -32.82
N ILE A 20 -15.64 40.70 -33.12
CA ILE A 20 -16.84 40.22 -32.40
C ILE A 20 -17.05 38.72 -32.67
N SER A 21 -16.98 38.29 -33.93
CA SER A 21 -17.14 36.88 -34.28
C SER A 21 -16.05 36.00 -33.64
N ALA A 22 -14.79 36.43 -33.63
CA ALA A 22 -13.71 35.73 -32.97
C ALA A 22 -13.94 35.62 -31.46
N GLY A 23 -14.42 36.70 -30.82
CA GLY A 23 -14.76 36.70 -29.40
C GLY A 23 -15.88 35.71 -29.06
N ILE A 24 -16.92 35.63 -29.90
CA ILE A 24 -18.03 34.67 -29.71
C ILE A 24 -17.53 33.23 -29.83
N VAL A 25 -16.71 32.94 -30.83
CA VAL A 25 -16.13 31.59 -31.01
C VAL A 25 -15.25 31.22 -29.82
N LEU A 26 -14.42 32.14 -29.33
CA LEU A 26 -13.58 31.92 -28.14
C LEU A 26 -14.43 31.66 -26.88
N ALA A 27 -15.47 32.45 -26.66
CA ALA A 27 -16.37 32.29 -25.53
C ALA A 27 -17.12 30.94 -25.58
N ALA A 28 -17.63 30.55 -26.75
CA ALA A 28 -18.28 29.26 -26.94
C ALA A 28 -17.32 28.09 -26.68
N THR A 29 -16.07 28.21 -27.16
CA THR A 29 -15.03 27.19 -26.94
C THR A 29 -14.67 27.08 -25.46
N ALA A 30 -14.48 28.21 -24.77
CA ALA A 30 -14.20 28.24 -23.33
C ALA A 30 -15.36 27.64 -22.51
N ALA A 31 -16.61 27.96 -22.86
CA ALA A 31 -17.79 27.39 -22.22
C ALA A 31 -17.86 25.87 -22.41
N ALA A 32 -17.55 25.36 -23.61
CA ALA A 32 -17.50 23.92 -23.87
C ALA A 32 -16.40 23.21 -23.06
N VAL A 33 -15.22 23.82 -22.93
CA VAL A 33 -14.12 23.29 -22.11
C VAL A 33 -14.50 23.27 -20.62
N ILE A 34 -15.10 24.35 -20.12
CA ILE A 34 -15.57 24.42 -18.72
C ILE A 34 -16.66 23.39 -18.48
N ALA A 35 -17.62 23.25 -19.40
CA ALA A 35 -18.69 22.25 -19.31
C ALA A 35 -18.13 20.83 -19.32
N GLN A 36 -17.14 20.53 -20.17
CA GLN A 36 -16.47 19.24 -20.21
C GLN A 36 -15.70 18.96 -18.90
N ALA A 37 -14.95 19.93 -18.38
CA ALA A 37 -14.23 19.80 -17.12
C ALA A 37 -15.20 19.61 -15.93
N ALA A 38 -16.30 20.36 -15.91
CA ALA A 38 -17.36 20.22 -14.92
C ALA A 38 -18.06 18.86 -15.02
N ALA A 39 -18.34 18.37 -16.23
CA ALA A 39 -18.95 17.06 -16.45
C ALA A 39 -18.04 15.92 -15.98
N GLN A 40 -16.72 16.02 -16.18
CA GLN A 40 -15.76 15.04 -15.66
C GLN A 40 -15.72 15.04 -14.13
N ARG A 41 -15.82 16.21 -13.49
CA ARG A 41 -15.78 16.35 -12.03
C ARG A 41 -17.10 16.00 -11.34
N ALA A 42 -18.23 16.24 -12.01
CA ALA A 42 -19.58 16.05 -11.50
C ALA A 42 -20.24 14.75 -11.97
N SER A 43 -19.51 13.84 -12.60
CA SER A 43 -19.96 12.49 -12.99
C SER A 43 -20.24 11.59 -11.77
N ARG A 44 -21.15 12.03 -10.88
CA ARG A 44 -21.98 11.14 -10.09
C ARG A 44 -22.96 10.51 -11.07
N ARG A 45 -22.63 9.33 -11.60
CA ARG A 45 -23.61 8.49 -12.29
C ARG A 45 -24.69 8.16 -11.27
N ILE A 46 -25.80 8.89 -11.33
CA ILE A 46 -27.01 8.54 -10.60
C ILE A 46 -27.58 7.35 -11.34
N ASP A 47 -27.28 6.16 -10.83
CA ASP A 47 -27.85 4.92 -11.33
C ASP A 47 -29.34 4.91 -10.96
N LEU A 48 -30.19 5.26 -11.93
CA LEU A 48 -31.64 5.25 -11.79
C LEU A 48 -32.22 3.85 -12.02
N THR A 49 -31.39 2.82 -12.23
CA THR A 49 -31.86 1.45 -12.31
C THR A 49 -32.05 0.90 -10.90
N ALA A 50 -33.24 0.36 -10.62
CA ALA A 50 -33.65 -0.10 -9.30
C ALA A 50 -32.75 -1.18 -8.68
N THR A 51 -31.85 -1.78 -9.47
CA THR A 51 -30.98 -2.88 -9.05
C THR A 51 -29.67 -2.42 -8.39
N ARG A 52 -29.20 -1.16 -8.55
CA ARG A 52 -27.96 -0.65 -7.93
C ARG A 52 -26.74 -1.58 -8.05
N GLU A 53 -26.73 -2.48 -9.03
CA GLU A 53 -25.77 -3.59 -9.15
C GLU A 53 -24.32 -3.13 -9.32
N HIS A 54 -24.11 -1.86 -9.67
CA HIS A 54 -22.81 -1.24 -9.87
C HIS A 54 -22.44 -0.19 -8.83
N THR A 55 -23.16 -0.15 -7.70
CA THR A 55 -22.83 0.72 -6.57
C THR A 55 -21.98 -0.04 -5.56
N LEU A 56 -20.96 0.61 -5.01
CA LEU A 56 -20.22 0.06 -3.88
C LEU A 56 -21.17 -0.20 -2.72
N ALA A 57 -20.97 -1.33 -2.02
CA ALA A 57 -21.70 -1.60 -0.79
C ALA A 57 -21.46 -0.44 0.20
N PRO A 58 -22.48 -0.01 0.98
CA PRO A 58 -22.33 1.09 1.94
C PRO A 58 -21.16 0.88 2.92
N ARG A 59 -20.92 -0.38 3.31
CA ARG A 59 -19.78 -0.76 4.15
C ARG A 59 -18.44 -0.48 3.47
N THR A 60 -18.32 -0.76 2.17
CA THR A 60 -17.11 -0.47 1.39
C THR A 60 -16.86 1.03 1.31
N GLY A 61 -17.91 1.83 1.06
CA GLY A 61 -17.82 3.30 1.12
C GLY A 61 -17.29 3.80 2.46
N ALA A 62 -17.86 3.32 3.58
CA ALA A 62 -17.41 3.69 4.91
C ALA A 62 -15.95 3.27 5.23
N ILE A 63 -15.43 2.23 4.57
CA ILE A 63 -14.02 1.84 4.68
C ILE A 63 -13.15 2.80 3.87
N LEU A 64 -13.55 3.13 2.64
CA LEU A 64 -12.84 4.06 1.77
C LEU A 64 -12.75 5.47 2.36
N ASP A 65 -13.81 5.93 3.04
CA ASP A 65 -13.86 7.21 3.75
C ASP A 65 -12.90 7.26 4.97
N ARG A 66 -12.54 6.10 5.51
CA ARG A 66 -11.67 5.95 6.68
C ARG A 66 -10.21 5.67 6.33
N LEU A 67 -9.85 5.66 5.05
CA LEU A 67 -8.46 5.49 4.64
C LEU A 67 -7.62 6.64 5.18
N ASP A 68 -6.68 6.34 6.07
CA ASP A 68 -5.77 7.29 6.71
C ASP A 68 -4.48 7.53 5.89
N ARG A 69 -4.21 6.66 4.92
CA ARG A 69 -3.04 6.65 4.04
C ARG A 69 -3.42 6.38 2.59
N ASP A 70 -2.53 6.75 1.69
CA ASP A 70 -2.66 6.42 0.27
C ASP A 70 -2.45 4.92 0.05
N VAL A 71 -3.35 4.32 -0.72
CA VAL A 71 -3.36 2.89 -1.04
C VAL A 71 -3.38 2.72 -2.55
N GLU A 72 -2.53 1.81 -3.05
CA GLU A 72 -2.53 1.43 -4.46
C GLU A 72 -2.99 -0.02 -4.60
N ILE A 73 -4.01 -0.26 -5.43
CA ILE A 73 -4.40 -1.61 -5.88
C ILE A 73 -3.80 -1.80 -7.26
N VAL A 74 -2.88 -2.76 -7.39
CA VAL A 74 -2.28 -3.08 -8.68
C VAL A 74 -2.85 -4.41 -9.19
N VAL A 75 -3.46 -4.36 -10.38
CA VAL A 75 -4.05 -5.52 -11.04
C VAL A 75 -3.19 -5.89 -12.24
N VAL A 76 -2.53 -7.04 -12.16
CA VAL A 76 -1.72 -7.59 -13.25
C VAL A 76 -2.53 -8.69 -13.93
N ALA A 77 -2.96 -8.44 -15.17
CA ALA A 77 -3.80 -9.39 -15.91
C ALA A 77 -3.62 -9.26 -17.42
N ASP A 78 -3.82 -10.36 -18.14
CA ASP A 78 -4.00 -10.38 -19.59
C ASP A 78 -5.49 -10.33 -19.93
N PRO A 79 -6.05 -9.19 -20.37
CA PRO A 79 -7.48 -9.07 -20.66
C PRO A 79 -7.94 -9.98 -21.81
N ALA A 80 -7.04 -10.39 -22.71
CA ALA A 80 -7.38 -11.23 -23.85
C ALA A 80 -7.70 -12.67 -23.44
N ARG A 81 -7.18 -13.12 -22.29
CA ARG A 81 -7.42 -14.47 -21.74
C ARG A 81 -8.63 -14.54 -20.82
N LEU A 82 -9.25 -13.41 -20.49
CA LEU A 82 -10.38 -13.34 -19.58
C LEU A 82 -11.71 -13.25 -20.36
N PRO A 83 -12.80 -13.87 -19.86
CA PRO A 83 -14.13 -13.63 -20.40
C PRO A 83 -14.46 -12.13 -20.38
N ARG A 84 -14.91 -11.59 -21.52
CA ARG A 84 -15.11 -10.14 -21.69
C ARG A 84 -16.06 -9.53 -20.66
N ASP A 85 -17.14 -10.23 -20.31
CA ASP A 85 -18.11 -9.76 -19.33
C ASP A 85 -17.54 -9.73 -17.90
N LEU A 86 -16.73 -10.73 -17.55
CA LEU A 86 -16.06 -10.79 -16.25
C LEU A 86 -15.04 -9.65 -16.11
N TRP A 87 -14.22 -9.44 -17.15
CA TRP A 87 -13.26 -8.33 -17.16
C TRP A 87 -13.97 -6.97 -17.09
N ARG A 88 -15.06 -6.79 -17.83
CA ARG A 88 -15.86 -5.55 -17.78
C ARG A 88 -16.39 -5.30 -16.37
N ARG A 89 -17.06 -6.28 -15.75
CA ARG A 89 -17.58 -6.15 -14.37
C ARG A 89 -16.48 -5.85 -13.36
N THR A 90 -15.35 -6.56 -13.45
CA THR A 90 -14.21 -6.33 -12.55
C THR A 90 -13.65 -4.92 -12.72
N ARG A 91 -13.48 -4.47 -13.97
CA ARG A 91 -13.00 -3.12 -14.27
C ARG A 91 -13.96 -2.07 -13.71
N ASP A 92 -15.26 -2.24 -13.92
CA ASP A 92 -16.26 -1.29 -13.46
C ASP A 92 -16.30 -1.21 -11.92
N THR A 93 -16.14 -2.33 -11.21
CA THR A 93 -15.99 -2.36 -9.74
C THR A 93 -14.73 -1.64 -9.29
N LEU A 94 -13.59 -1.90 -9.95
CA LEU A 94 -12.32 -1.24 -9.65
C LEU A 94 -12.38 0.27 -9.93
N ASP A 95 -13.03 0.70 -11.01
CA ASP A 95 -13.26 2.12 -11.32
C ASP A 95 -14.21 2.78 -10.32
N ALA A 96 -15.14 2.02 -9.74
CA ALA A 96 -15.99 2.51 -8.65
C ALA A 96 -15.19 2.70 -7.36
N LEU A 97 -14.26 1.79 -7.05
CA LEU A 97 -13.35 1.92 -5.90
C LEU A 97 -12.42 3.12 -6.04
N ASP A 98 -11.76 3.27 -7.19
CA ASP A 98 -10.84 4.38 -7.50
C ASP A 98 -11.54 5.75 -7.37
N ARG A 99 -12.78 5.86 -7.86
CA ARG A 99 -13.59 7.08 -7.70
C ARG A 99 -14.17 7.26 -6.29
N GLY A 100 -14.18 6.21 -5.47
CA GLY A 100 -14.75 6.22 -4.14
C GLY A 100 -13.88 6.91 -3.10
N SER A 101 -12.59 7.12 -3.37
CA SER A 101 -11.67 7.82 -2.47
C SER A 101 -10.49 8.40 -3.23
N ASP A 102 -10.15 9.66 -2.97
CA ASP A 102 -8.94 10.31 -3.52
C ASP A 102 -7.64 9.67 -3.00
N ARG A 103 -7.72 8.83 -1.95
CA ARG A 103 -6.59 8.12 -1.35
C ARG A 103 -6.42 6.69 -1.88
N LEU A 104 -7.30 6.23 -2.76
CA LEU A 104 -7.19 4.92 -3.38
C LEU A 104 -6.88 5.10 -4.87
N ARG A 105 -5.79 4.49 -5.34
CA ARG A 105 -5.46 4.43 -6.76
C ARG A 105 -5.51 3.00 -7.27
N VAL A 106 -6.15 2.78 -8.42
CA VAL A 106 -6.11 1.48 -9.11
C VAL A 106 -5.23 1.54 -10.35
N THR A 107 -4.12 0.80 -10.33
CA THR A 107 -3.19 0.64 -11.46
C THR A 107 -3.43 -0.70 -12.13
N ARG A 108 -3.49 -0.73 -13.46
CA ARG A 108 -3.72 -1.96 -14.24
C ARG A 108 -2.55 -2.18 -15.19
N ILE A 109 -1.93 -3.35 -15.10
CA ILE A 109 -0.74 -3.70 -15.88
C ILE A 109 -1.06 -4.90 -16.76
N ASN A 110 -0.82 -4.78 -18.07
CA ASN A 110 -0.90 -5.89 -19.00
C ASN A 110 0.51 -6.44 -19.30
N PRO A 111 0.92 -7.57 -18.68
CA PRO A 111 2.27 -8.10 -18.81
C PRO A 111 2.58 -8.68 -20.20
N VAL A 112 1.59 -8.76 -21.10
CA VAL A 112 1.79 -9.24 -22.47
C VAL A 112 2.35 -8.14 -23.38
N THR A 113 2.17 -6.88 -23.02
CA THR A 113 2.72 -5.73 -23.77
C THR A 113 4.14 -5.41 -23.31
N ASP A 114 4.98 -4.84 -24.19
CA ASP A 114 6.34 -4.40 -23.81
C ASP A 114 6.34 -3.35 -22.70
N ALA A 115 5.44 -2.35 -22.81
CA ALA A 115 5.25 -1.34 -21.78
C ALA A 115 4.82 -1.98 -20.44
N GLY A 116 3.83 -2.86 -20.45
CA GLY A 116 3.37 -3.53 -19.23
C GLY A 116 4.40 -4.50 -18.65
N ARG A 117 5.29 -5.11 -19.44
CA ARG A 117 6.45 -5.85 -18.92
C ARG A 117 7.43 -4.95 -18.19
N ALA A 118 7.68 -3.75 -18.71
CA ALA A 118 8.53 -2.78 -18.04
C ALA A 118 7.90 -2.31 -16.72
N GLU A 119 6.62 -1.92 -16.74
CA GLU A 119 5.86 -1.55 -15.54
C GLU A 119 5.82 -2.67 -14.51
N PHE A 120 5.61 -3.92 -14.94
CA PHE A 120 5.57 -5.07 -14.05
C PHE A 120 6.93 -5.32 -13.38
N ARG A 121 8.05 -5.18 -14.11
CA ARG A 121 9.39 -5.27 -13.52
C ARG A 121 9.61 -4.19 -12.47
N SER A 122 9.26 -2.94 -12.77
CA SER A 122 9.35 -1.84 -11.80
C SER A 122 8.45 -2.06 -10.58
N LEU A 123 7.23 -2.61 -10.78
CA LEU A 123 6.37 -3.01 -9.67
C LEU A 123 7.03 -4.08 -8.79
N ARG A 124 7.61 -5.12 -9.39
CA ARG A 124 8.30 -6.20 -8.66
C ARG A 124 9.47 -5.65 -7.85
N GLU A 125 10.28 -4.77 -8.43
CA GLU A 125 11.40 -4.12 -7.73
C GLU A 125 10.90 -3.26 -6.57
N ARG A 126 9.83 -2.47 -6.76
CA ARG A 126 9.22 -1.66 -5.71
C ARG A 126 8.66 -2.51 -4.57
N VAL A 127 7.96 -3.59 -4.90
CA VAL A 127 7.39 -4.53 -3.92
C VAL A 127 8.51 -5.24 -3.17
N ARG A 128 9.55 -5.70 -3.87
CA ARG A 128 10.74 -6.32 -3.26
C ARG A 128 11.40 -5.36 -2.28
N ALA A 129 11.72 -4.13 -2.70
CA ALA A 129 12.33 -3.12 -1.84
C ALA A 129 11.48 -2.82 -0.59
N MET A 130 10.15 -2.78 -0.74
CA MET A 130 9.23 -2.58 0.38
C MET A 130 9.30 -3.74 1.40
N TYR A 131 9.39 -4.98 0.93
CA TYR A 131 9.49 -6.14 1.80
C TYR A 131 10.90 -6.41 2.32
N ASP A 132 11.96 -6.04 1.60
CA ASP A 132 13.36 -6.24 2.01
C ASP A 132 13.63 -5.57 3.37
N ALA A 133 13.10 -4.35 3.57
CA ALA A 133 13.21 -3.66 4.86
C ALA A 133 12.50 -4.42 5.99
N ASP A 134 11.35 -5.03 5.71
CA ASP A 134 10.60 -5.79 6.72
C ASP A 134 11.25 -7.16 6.99
N THR A 135 11.71 -7.84 5.95
CA THR A 135 12.49 -9.07 6.03
C THR A 135 13.78 -8.85 6.83
N ALA A 136 14.51 -7.76 6.59
CA ALA A 136 15.69 -7.39 7.36
C ALA A 136 15.37 -7.15 8.84
N ARG A 137 14.27 -6.44 9.15
CA ARG A 137 13.81 -6.25 10.54
C ARG A 137 13.46 -7.57 11.22
N ARG A 138 12.80 -8.49 10.51
CA ARG A 138 12.45 -9.81 11.02
C ARG A 138 13.71 -10.65 11.25
N ALA A 139 14.65 -10.63 10.32
CA ALA A 139 15.94 -11.33 10.43
C ALA A 139 16.73 -10.84 11.65
N ASP A 140 16.86 -9.53 11.84
CA ASP A 140 17.55 -8.95 13.01
C ASP A 140 16.83 -9.29 14.33
N THR A 141 15.50 -9.29 14.34
CA THR A 141 14.71 -9.70 15.51
C THR A 141 14.96 -11.18 15.86
N LEU A 142 14.98 -12.06 14.85
CA LEU A 142 15.29 -13.48 15.03
C LEU A 142 16.73 -13.68 15.50
N GLU A 143 17.69 -12.93 14.97
CA GLU A 143 19.10 -13.00 15.40
C GLU A 143 19.26 -12.54 16.86
N ARG A 144 18.57 -11.47 17.27
CA ARG A 144 18.53 -11.01 18.67
C ARG A 144 17.92 -12.06 19.60
N ALA A 145 16.83 -12.69 19.17
CA ALA A 145 16.20 -13.78 19.92
C ALA A 145 17.15 -14.98 20.05
N ALA A 146 17.81 -15.40 18.97
CA ALA A 146 18.77 -16.50 18.96
C ALA A 146 19.98 -16.21 19.86
N ARG A 147 20.55 -15.00 19.80
CA ARG A 147 21.64 -14.57 20.71
C ARG A 147 21.21 -14.62 22.17
N THR A 148 19.99 -14.17 22.47
CA THR A 148 19.44 -14.23 23.83
C THR A 148 19.28 -15.68 24.30
N ALA A 149 18.75 -16.56 23.45
CA ALA A 149 18.58 -17.97 23.75
C ALA A 149 19.93 -18.67 24.02
N ARG A 150 20.96 -18.40 23.21
CA ARG A 150 22.32 -18.93 23.43
C ARG A 150 22.97 -18.44 24.72
N ALA A 151 22.62 -17.25 25.19
CA ALA A 151 23.13 -16.70 26.45
C ALA A 151 22.40 -17.26 27.70
N LEU A 152 21.22 -17.86 27.55
CA LEU A 152 20.42 -18.35 28.69
C LEU A 152 21.13 -19.44 29.51
N PRO A 153 21.73 -20.49 28.92
CA PRO A 153 22.43 -21.52 29.70
C PRO A 153 23.53 -20.94 30.60
N GLY A 154 24.34 -20.01 30.07
CA GLY A 154 25.37 -19.33 30.86
C GLY A 154 24.81 -18.48 32.00
N ARG A 155 23.68 -17.80 31.78
CA ARG A 155 22.98 -17.05 32.85
C ARG A 155 22.40 -17.97 33.92
N PHE A 156 21.85 -19.12 33.55
CA PHE A 156 21.36 -20.11 34.50
C PHE A 156 22.50 -20.75 35.31
N ALA A 157 23.65 -20.99 34.69
CA ALA A 157 24.86 -21.46 35.38
C ALA A 157 25.33 -20.42 36.41
N ALA A 158 25.50 -19.16 35.99
CA ALA A 158 25.91 -18.08 36.88
C ALA A 158 24.92 -17.87 38.05
N LEU A 159 23.62 -17.97 37.79
CA LEU A 159 22.59 -17.92 38.84
C LEU A 159 22.71 -19.12 39.80
N SER A 160 22.94 -20.32 39.28
CA SER A 160 23.15 -21.53 40.09
C SER A 160 24.35 -21.37 41.02
N ASP A 161 25.46 -20.85 40.50
CA ASP A 161 26.68 -20.63 41.28
C ASP A 161 26.49 -19.54 42.35
N ALA A 162 25.77 -18.46 42.01
CA ALA A 162 25.42 -17.41 42.97
C ALA A 162 24.54 -17.93 44.12
N LEU A 163 23.57 -18.80 43.83
CA LEU A 163 22.73 -19.44 44.85
C LEU A 163 23.50 -20.39 45.77
N LEU A 164 24.50 -21.10 45.23
CA LEU A 164 25.38 -21.95 46.04
C LEU A 164 26.38 -21.14 46.87
N ALA A 165 26.83 -19.98 46.38
CA ALA A 165 27.66 -19.07 47.16
C ALA A 165 26.90 -18.46 48.35
N THR A 166 25.62 -18.10 48.17
CA THR A 166 24.79 -17.57 49.27
C THR A 166 24.37 -18.63 50.27
N LYS A 167 24.30 -19.92 49.88
CA LYS A 167 24.09 -21.05 50.80
C LYS A 167 25.10 -21.07 51.95
N GLY A 168 26.35 -20.69 51.69
CA GLY A 168 27.40 -20.61 52.72
C GLY A 168 27.24 -19.44 53.71
N LEU A 169 26.26 -18.56 53.50
CA LEU A 169 26.00 -17.39 54.34
C LEU A 169 24.67 -17.49 55.12
N ALA A 170 23.81 -18.45 54.80
CA ALA A 170 22.46 -18.58 55.37
C ALA A 170 22.07 -20.07 55.50
N ASP A 171 22.51 -20.69 56.60
CA ASP A 171 22.29 -22.12 56.88
C ASP A 171 20.80 -22.49 56.95
N ASP A 172 19.95 -21.59 57.44
CA ASP A 172 18.49 -21.80 57.59
C ASP A 172 17.76 -22.03 56.25
N HIS A 173 18.39 -21.69 55.12
CA HIS A 173 17.79 -21.81 53.78
C HIS A 173 18.62 -22.66 52.81
N ALA A 174 19.58 -23.42 53.34
CA ALA A 174 20.55 -24.16 52.54
C ALA A 174 19.91 -25.17 51.57
N GLU A 175 18.84 -25.84 51.97
CA GLU A 175 18.12 -26.83 51.15
C GLU A 175 17.25 -26.18 50.05
N ALA A 176 16.68 -25.00 50.33
CA ALA A 176 15.88 -24.26 49.35
C ALA A 176 16.77 -23.69 48.23
N LEU A 177 17.96 -23.20 48.59
CA LEU A 177 18.95 -22.69 47.63
C LEU A 177 19.51 -23.81 46.73
N ASP A 178 19.73 -25.00 47.27
CA ASP A 178 20.18 -26.17 46.48
C ASP A 178 19.12 -26.61 45.46
N ARG A 179 17.85 -26.64 45.86
CA ARG A 179 16.73 -26.94 44.95
C ARG A 179 16.61 -25.90 43.84
N ALA A 180 16.74 -24.61 44.17
CA ALA A 180 16.72 -23.54 43.17
C ALA A 180 17.90 -23.64 42.18
N ALA A 181 19.11 -23.95 42.67
CA ALA A 181 20.28 -24.19 41.84
C ALA A 181 20.09 -25.40 40.89
N ALA A 182 19.48 -26.49 41.38
CA ALA A 182 19.17 -27.66 40.56
C ALA A 182 18.13 -27.35 39.46
N VAL A 183 17.08 -26.58 39.77
CA VAL A 183 16.07 -26.15 38.79
C VAL A 183 16.68 -25.27 37.71
N ALA A 184 17.55 -24.32 38.06
CA ALA A 184 18.24 -23.48 37.09
C ALA A 184 19.09 -24.31 36.10
N ARG A 185 19.82 -25.32 36.60
CA ARG A 185 20.60 -26.24 35.75
C ARG A 185 19.72 -27.07 34.83
N LEU A 186 18.59 -27.57 35.33
CA LEU A 186 17.64 -28.34 34.53
C LEU A 186 17.02 -27.48 33.42
N ALA A 187 16.63 -26.24 33.74
CA ALA A 187 16.09 -25.28 32.78
C ALA A 187 17.12 -24.97 31.68
N GLY A 188 18.40 -24.78 32.03
CA GLY A 188 19.48 -24.59 31.06
C GLY A 188 19.60 -25.74 30.05
N ARG A 189 19.59 -26.99 30.53
CA ARG A 189 19.66 -28.19 29.66
C ARG A 189 18.42 -28.39 28.80
N ALA A 190 17.24 -28.02 29.30
CA ALA A 190 15.99 -28.18 28.57
C ALA A 190 15.87 -27.22 27.37
N VAL A 191 16.56 -26.08 27.42
CA VAL A 191 16.55 -25.08 26.33
C VAL A 191 17.47 -25.50 25.18
N GLU A 192 18.59 -26.17 25.48
CA GLU A 192 19.61 -26.58 24.50
C GLU A 192 19.09 -27.31 23.25
N PRO A 193 18.19 -28.32 23.34
CA PRO A 193 17.68 -29.02 22.15
C PRO A 193 16.72 -28.18 21.29
N THR A 194 16.21 -27.05 21.80
CA THR A 194 15.29 -26.18 21.04
C THR A 194 16.00 -25.13 20.20
N ILE A 195 17.29 -24.88 20.47
CA ILE A 195 18.11 -23.89 19.76
C ILE A 195 18.44 -24.39 18.33
N GLU A 196 18.84 -25.65 18.19
CA GLU A 196 19.32 -26.20 16.91
C GLU A 196 18.25 -26.21 15.79
N PRO A 197 16.98 -26.62 16.05
CA PRO A 197 15.91 -26.54 15.05
C PRO A 197 15.55 -25.10 14.67
N ALA A 198 15.57 -24.18 15.64
CA ALA A 198 15.30 -22.76 15.41
C ALA A 198 16.39 -22.12 14.53
N GLU A 199 17.65 -22.50 14.72
CA GLU A 199 18.75 -22.07 13.85
C GLU A 199 18.65 -22.64 12.43
N ARG A 200 18.29 -23.92 12.30
CA ARG A 200 18.05 -24.51 10.99
C ARG A 200 16.92 -23.79 10.23
N ALA A 201 15.84 -23.47 10.92
CA ALA A 201 14.73 -22.72 10.33
C ALA A 201 15.13 -21.28 9.93
N ALA A 202 16.00 -20.64 10.70
CA ALA A 202 16.48 -19.28 10.40
C ALA A 202 17.49 -19.24 9.23
N ARG A 203 18.23 -20.32 8.98
CA ARG A 203 19.21 -20.43 7.88
C ARG A 203 18.62 -20.99 6.59
N ALA A 204 17.45 -21.63 6.65
CA ALA A 204 16.75 -22.05 5.45
C ALA A 204 16.34 -20.81 4.66
N GLU A 205 16.98 -20.62 3.50
CA GLU A 205 16.65 -19.54 2.58
C GLU A 205 15.16 -19.65 2.23
N PRO A 206 14.39 -18.54 2.31
CA PRO A 206 12.99 -18.60 1.93
C PRO A 206 12.90 -19.09 0.48
N PRO A 207 11.97 -20.01 0.17
CA PRO A 207 11.82 -20.52 -1.18
C PRO A 207 11.63 -19.34 -2.14
N ASP A 208 12.42 -19.33 -3.21
CA ASP A 208 12.35 -18.30 -4.25
C ASP A 208 10.90 -18.32 -4.82
N PRO A 209 10.16 -17.20 -4.77
CA PRO A 209 8.74 -17.16 -5.12
C PRO A 209 8.46 -17.30 -6.62
#